data_AF-A0A1I4QXB3-F1
#
_entry.id   AF-A0A1I4QXB3-F1
#
_cell.length_a   1.000
_cell.length_b   1.000
_cell.length_c   1.000
_cell.angle_alpha   90.00
_cell.angle_beta   90.00
_cell.angle_gamma   90.00
#
_symmetry.space_group_name_H-M   'P 1'
#
loop_
_entity.id
_entity.type
_entity.pdbx_description
1 polymer ?
#
loop_
_entity_poly.entity_id
_entity_poly.type
_entity_poly.pdbx_seq_one_letter_code
_entity_poly.pdbx_strand_id
1 'polypeptide(L)'
;MSVRALIVGLFLALAVFAAKTGAGLAYGLKTRKSRRAVAGLLIGYSLGYLALISAMTSILTGPCLSDQVRAVLNNLAHHGITAHVCLALGLFVWGLILLGRPSREVASAGKAWLALVIPCPVCLLAISCSLAVLLVYLQTSGWKVILLAWALFIGTGLITAGLFSALKAHPDLILGFSMMGVAAYTLGSLFLGPSLEDARRVFRIVSTGRELSAFTLGKTLPVLIAAGLAFFGGFIRAFSAVRQGLPVQKSRKGVGL
;
A
#
# COMPACT_ATOMS: atom_id res chain seq x y z
N MET A 1 15.52 -19.27 3.73
CA MET A 1 14.61 -18.56 4.65
C MET A 1 13.70 -19.59 5.31
N SER A 2 13.32 -19.42 6.58
CA SER A 2 12.37 -20.34 7.21
C SER A 2 10.96 -20.10 6.67
N VAL A 3 10.18 -21.17 6.46
CA VAL A 3 8.79 -21.10 5.96
C VAL A 3 7.93 -20.17 6.81
N ARG A 4 8.18 -20.10 8.12
CA ARG A 4 7.51 -19.20 9.06
C ARG A 4 7.72 -17.72 8.70
N ALA A 5 8.94 -17.32 8.33
CA ALA A 5 9.23 -15.94 7.94
C ALA A 5 8.55 -15.56 6.62
N LEU A 6 8.47 -16.50 5.67
CA LEU A 6 7.76 -16.30 4.41
C LEU A 6 6.26 -16.09 4.64
N ILE A 7 5.64 -16.93 5.47
CA ILE A 7 4.22 -16.84 5.83
C ILE A 7 3.92 -15.48 6.50
N VAL A 8 4.72 -15.09 7.49
CA VAL A 8 4.55 -13.80 8.19
C VAL A 8 4.70 -12.63 7.21
N GLY A 9 5.70 -12.66 6.31
CA GLY A 9 5.90 -11.63 5.31
C GLY A 9 4.71 -11.49 4.34
N LEU A 10 4.12 -12.61 3.91
CA LEU A 10 2.96 -12.64 3.03
C LEU A 10 1.70 -12.09 3.72
N PHE A 11 1.43 -12.50 4.96
CA PHE A 11 0.32 -11.95 5.74
C PHE A 11 0.49 -10.45 6.01
N LEU A 12 1.71 -10.00 6.30
CA LEU A 12 2.00 -8.59 6.48
C LEU A 12 1.77 -7.79 5.18
N ALA A 13 2.21 -8.32 4.04
CA ALA A 13 1.97 -7.69 2.74
C ALA A 13 0.48 -7.57 2.42
N LEU A 14 -0.30 -8.63 2.68
CA LEU A 14 -1.75 -8.63 2.53
C LEU A 14 -2.41 -7.59 3.46
N ALA A 15 -1.98 -7.53 4.73
CA ALA A 15 -2.54 -6.60 5.71
C ALA A 15 -2.26 -5.14 5.34
N VAL A 16 -1.04 -4.81 4.89
CA VAL A 16 -0.70 -3.46 4.43
C VAL A 16 -1.52 -3.08 3.18
N PHE A 17 -1.71 -4.02 2.26
CA PHE A 17 -2.55 -3.78 1.09
C PHE A 17 -4.02 -3.56 1.47
N ALA A 18 -4.56 -4.38 2.37
CA ALA A 18 -5.92 -4.20 2.88
C ALA A 18 -6.09 -2.88 3.65
N ALA A 19 -5.06 -2.44 4.37
CA ALA A 19 -5.07 -1.14 5.04
C ALA A 19 -5.11 0.02 4.04
N LYS A 20 -4.33 -0.06 2.95
CA LYS A 20 -4.37 0.92 1.84
C LYS A 20 -5.77 1.01 1.23
N THR A 21 -6.38 -0.13 0.90
CA THR A 21 -7.71 -0.16 0.28
C THR A 21 -8.79 0.30 1.26
N GLY A 22 -8.63 -0.03 2.55
CA GLY A 22 -9.46 0.46 3.65
C GLY A 22 -9.43 1.98 3.82
N ALA A 23 -8.27 2.63 3.65
CA ALA A 23 -8.18 4.10 3.66
C ALA A 23 -8.96 4.73 2.49
N GLY A 24 -8.89 4.15 1.29
CA GLY A 24 -9.72 4.55 0.15
C GLY A 24 -11.22 4.33 0.39
N LEU A 25 -11.58 3.21 1.04
CA LEU A 25 -12.95 2.91 1.43
C LEU A 25 -13.49 3.92 2.46
N ALA A 26 -12.69 4.35 3.44
CA ALA A 26 -13.07 5.37 4.42
C ALA A 26 -13.47 6.70 3.75
N TYR A 27 -12.74 7.10 2.70
CA TYR A 27 -13.10 8.26 1.89
C TYR A 27 -14.47 8.09 1.23
N GLY A 28 -14.71 6.94 0.61
CA GLY A 28 -16.00 6.61 0.00
C GLY A 28 -17.15 6.59 1.00
N LEU A 29 -16.91 6.09 2.21
CA LEU A 29 -17.92 6.08 3.29
C LEU A 29 -18.27 7.48 3.77
N LYS A 30 -17.27 8.36 3.97
CA LYS A 30 -17.48 9.74 4.44
C LYS A 30 -18.15 10.66 3.41
N THR A 31 -17.92 10.41 2.12
CA THR A 31 -18.43 11.27 1.04
C THR A 31 -19.86 10.92 0.61
N ARG A 32 -20.38 9.74 0.98
CA ARG A 32 -21.73 9.29 0.61
C ARG A 32 -22.73 9.61 1.72
N LYS A 33 -23.81 10.33 1.37
CA LYS A 33 -24.88 10.72 2.33
C LYS A 33 -25.98 9.66 2.49
N SER A 34 -26.16 8.78 1.50
CA SER A 34 -27.25 7.79 1.50
C SER A 34 -26.79 6.44 2.05
N ARG A 35 -27.57 5.86 2.99
CA ARG A 35 -27.35 4.50 3.51
C ARG A 35 -27.33 3.43 2.41
N ARG A 36 -28.14 3.60 1.36
CA ARG A 36 -28.15 2.68 0.20
C ARG A 36 -26.85 2.76 -0.59
N ALA A 37 -26.29 3.96 -0.75
CA ALA A 37 -25.01 4.15 -1.45
C ALA A 37 -23.83 3.60 -0.64
N VAL A 38 -23.87 3.72 0.69
CA VAL A 38 -22.90 3.10 1.60
C VAL A 38 -22.98 1.58 1.55
N ALA A 39 -24.20 1.01 1.64
CA ALA A 39 -24.39 -0.44 1.52
C ALA A 39 -23.91 -0.96 0.16
N GLY A 40 -24.25 -0.28 -0.94
CA GLY A 40 -23.78 -0.63 -2.27
C GLY A 40 -22.25 -0.58 -2.41
N LEU A 41 -21.59 0.40 -1.79
CA LEU A 41 -20.13 0.49 -1.77
C LEU A 41 -19.49 -0.68 -1.00
N LEU A 42 -20.01 -1.00 0.19
CA LEU A 42 -19.50 -2.10 1.02
C LEU A 42 -19.72 -3.46 0.35
N ILE A 43 -20.91 -3.68 -0.23
CA ILE A 43 -21.22 -4.90 -0.99
C ILE A 43 -20.32 -4.99 -2.22
N GLY A 44 -20.17 -3.91 -2.98
CA GLY A 44 -19.31 -3.87 -4.16
C GLY A 44 -17.84 -4.12 -3.83
N TYR A 45 -17.33 -3.51 -2.76
CA TYR A 45 -15.98 -3.76 -2.24
C TYR A 45 -15.81 -5.24 -1.87
N SER A 46 -16.74 -5.76 -1.07
CA SER A 46 -16.71 -7.13 -0.58
C SER A 46 -16.79 -8.17 -1.70
N LEU A 47 -17.74 -8.04 -2.62
CA LEU A 47 -17.93 -8.94 -3.75
C LEU A 47 -16.81 -8.81 -4.78
N GLY A 48 -16.31 -7.60 -5.03
CA GLY A 48 -15.19 -7.37 -5.94
C GLY A 48 -13.93 -8.11 -5.49
N TYR A 49 -13.61 -8.04 -4.20
CA TYR A 49 -12.47 -8.78 -3.63
C TYR A 49 -12.71 -10.28 -3.54
N LEU A 50 -13.95 -10.73 -3.29
CA LEU A 50 -14.29 -12.15 -3.35
C LEU A 50 -14.11 -12.72 -4.76
N ALA A 51 -14.56 -11.99 -5.78
CA ALA A 51 -14.40 -12.36 -7.19
C ALA A 51 -12.91 -12.37 -7.58
N LEU A 52 -12.14 -11.37 -7.15
CA LEU A 52 -10.70 -11.31 -7.38
C LEU A 52 -9.96 -12.51 -6.76
N ILE A 53 -10.19 -12.79 -5.48
CA ILE A 53 -9.55 -13.91 -4.77
C ILE A 53 -9.96 -15.26 -5.35
N SER A 54 -11.25 -15.42 -5.69
CA SER A 54 -11.76 -16.61 -6.37
C SER A 54 -11.09 -16.80 -7.73
N ALA A 55 -11.01 -15.76 -8.56
CA ALA A 55 -10.36 -15.81 -9.86
C ALA A 55 -8.88 -16.18 -9.73
N MET A 56 -8.15 -15.55 -8.81
CA MET A 56 -6.74 -15.88 -8.56
C MET A 56 -6.57 -17.32 -8.07
N THR A 57 -7.45 -17.80 -7.19
CA THR A 57 -7.39 -19.19 -6.69
C THR A 57 -7.68 -20.18 -7.81
N SER A 58 -8.70 -19.95 -8.63
CA SER A 58 -9.03 -20.79 -9.78
C SER A 58 -7.90 -20.85 -10.80
N ILE A 59 -7.19 -19.74 -11.03
CA ILE A 59 -5.99 -19.69 -11.88
C ILE A 59 -4.87 -20.56 -11.29
N LEU A 60 -4.69 -20.53 -9.97
CA LEU A 60 -3.64 -21.30 -9.28
C LEU A 60 -3.94 -22.80 -9.20
N THR A 61 -5.21 -23.20 -9.08
CA THR A 61 -5.63 -24.61 -8.94
C THR A 61 -6.08 -25.24 -10.25
N GLY A 62 -6.21 -24.47 -11.32
CA GLY A 62 -6.70 -24.94 -12.62
C GLY A 62 -5.71 -25.89 -13.31
N PRO A 63 -6.18 -26.97 -13.97
CA PRO A 63 -5.32 -27.94 -14.67
C PRO A 63 -4.60 -27.35 -15.90
N CYS A 64 -5.01 -26.16 -16.34
CA CYS A 64 -4.36 -25.39 -17.39
C CYS A 64 -3.84 -24.06 -16.81
N LEU A 65 -2.69 -24.08 -16.11
CA LEU A 65 -1.82 -22.90 -16.13
C LEU A 65 -1.31 -22.78 -17.57
N SER A 66 -2.11 -22.19 -18.46
CA SER A 66 -1.72 -22.00 -19.85
C SER A 66 -0.39 -21.24 -19.90
N ASP A 67 0.44 -21.53 -20.90
CA ASP A 67 1.72 -20.84 -21.08
C ASP A 67 1.54 -19.31 -21.14
N GLN A 68 0.36 -18.85 -21.54
CA GLN A 68 -0.06 -17.45 -21.51
C GLN A 68 -0.16 -16.88 -20.08
N VAL A 69 -0.74 -17.61 -19.12
CA VAL A 69 -0.80 -17.16 -17.72
C VAL A 69 0.60 -17.12 -17.11
N ARG A 70 1.45 -18.11 -17.42
CA ARG A 70 2.87 -18.10 -17.00
C ARG A 70 3.63 -16.93 -17.62
N ALA A 71 3.41 -16.65 -18.90
CA ALA A 71 4.01 -15.52 -19.60
C ALA A 71 3.58 -14.17 -19.00
N VAL A 72 2.28 -14.02 -18.69
CA VAL A 72 1.77 -12.82 -18.00
C VAL A 72 2.38 -12.67 -16.63
N LEU A 73 2.41 -13.72 -15.80
CA LEU A 73 3.02 -13.68 -14.46
C LEU A 73 4.52 -13.37 -14.51
N ASN A 74 5.26 -13.96 -15.44
CA ASN A 74 6.68 -13.67 -15.63
C ASN A 74 6.92 -12.23 -16.11
N ASN A 75 6.10 -11.73 -17.03
CA ASN A 75 6.19 -10.36 -17.51
C ASN A 75 5.84 -9.36 -16.39
N LEU A 76 4.84 -9.69 -15.56
CA LEU A 76 4.45 -8.93 -14.38
C LEU A 76 5.53 -8.93 -13.30
N ALA A 77 6.21 -10.06 -13.10
CA ALA A 77 7.34 -10.16 -12.18
C ALA A 77 8.53 -9.32 -12.67
N HIS A 78 8.81 -9.36 -13.97
CA HIS A 78 9.92 -8.62 -14.58
C HIS A 78 9.71 -7.09 -14.54
N HIS A 79 8.49 -6.62 -14.79
CA HIS A 79 8.16 -5.18 -14.77
C HIS A 79 7.58 -4.70 -13.45
N GLY A 80 7.44 -5.59 -12.46
CA GLY A 80 6.71 -5.32 -11.23
C GLY A 80 7.33 -4.18 -10.41
N ILE A 81 8.66 -4.18 -10.27
CA ILE A 81 9.38 -3.14 -9.52
C ILE A 81 9.17 -1.77 -10.17
N THR A 82 9.33 -1.68 -11.50
CA THR A 82 9.13 -0.43 -12.25
C THR A 82 7.68 0.07 -12.12
N ALA A 83 6.69 -0.81 -12.25
CA ALA A 83 5.29 -0.46 -12.07
C ALA A 83 5.00 0.03 -10.64
N HIS A 84 5.63 -0.56 -9.63
CA HIS A 84 5.51 -0.12 -8.24
C HIS A 84 6.11 1.26 -7.99
N VAL A 85 7.30 1.54 -8.55
CA VAL A 85 7.95 2.84 -8.43
C VAL A 85 7.10 3.91 -9.11
N CYS A 86 6.63 3.67 -10.34
CA CYS A 86 5.74 4.60 -11.05
C CYS A 86 4.44 4.87 -10.26
N LEU A 87 3.80 3.82 -9.74
CA LEU A 87 2.59 3.95 -8.92
C LEU A 87 2.86 4.72 -7.63
N ALA A 88 3.96 4.42 -6.94
CA ALA A 88 4.30 5.07 -5.68
C ALA A 88 4.61 6.56 -5.89
N LEU A 89 5.38 6.91 -6.91
CA LEU A 89 5.63 8.31 -7.29
C LEU A 89 4.33 9.02 -7.69
N GLY A 90 3.48 8.35 -8.48
CA GLY A 90 2.16 8.88 -8.84
C GLY A 90 1.29 9.15 -7.61
N LEU A 91 1.21 8.21 -6.66
CA LEU A 91 0.48 8.39 -5.41
C LEU A 91 1.09 9.50 -4.54
N PHE A 92 2.42 9.64 -4.52
CA PHE A 92 3.11 10.67 -3.78
C PHE A 92 2.81 12.07 -4.34
N VAL A 93 2.99 12.25 -5.65
CA VAL A 93 2.69 13.51 -6.35
C VAL A 93 1.21 13.85 -6.24
N TRP A 94 0.32 12.88 -6.42
CA TRP A 94 -1.11 13.11 -6.30
C TRP A 94 -1.52 13.47 -4.87
N GLY A 95 -0.91 12.83 -3.86
CA GLY A 95 -1.10 13.18 -2.46
C GLY A 95 -0.66 14.62 -2.15
N LEU A 96 0.50 15.03 -2.66
CA LEU A 96 0.99 16.42 -2.53
C LEU A 96 0.04 17.43 -3.19
N ILE A 97 -0.44 17.14 -4.41
CA ILE A 97 -1.41 17.99 -5.11
C ILE A 97 -2.70 18.09 -4.30
N LEU A 98 -3.16 16.99 -3.70
CA LEU A 98 -4.39 16.97 -2.91
C LEU A 98 -4.26 17.79 -1.62
N LEU A 99 -3.08 17.77 -0.98
CA LEU A 99 -2.79 18.57 0.22
C LEU A 99 -2.58 20.06 -0.10
N GLY A 100 -2.12 20.39 -1.32
CA GLY A 100 -1.87 21.76 -1.75
C GLY A 100 -3.10 22.53 -2.24
N ARG A 101 -4.23 21.85 -2.49
CA ARG A 101 -5.45 22.49 -3.01
C ARG A 101 -6.31 23.08 -1.89
N PRO A 102 -6.85 24.31 -2.05
CA PRO A 102 -7.78 24.89 -1.10
C PRO A 102 -9.09 24.08 -1.07
N SER A 103 -9.65 23.94 0.13
CA SER A 103 -10.75 23.01 0.51
C SER A 103 -12.02 23.08 -0.35
N ARG A 104 -12.18 24.13 -1.16
CA ARG A 104 -13.37 24.41 -1.97
C ARG A 104 -13.35 23.79 -3.37
N GLU A 105 -12.17 23.50 -3.93
CA GLU A 105 -12.03 22.89 -5.27
C GLU A 105 -11.88 21.35 -5.24
N VAL A 106 -11.74 20.80 -4.04
CA VAL A 106 -11.47 19.37 -3.79
C VAL A 106 -12.71 18.49 -3.99
N ALA A 107 -13.90 19.08 -4.15
CA ALA A 107 -15.12 18.36 -4.54
C ALA A 107 -14.98 17.60 -5.89
N SER A 108 -14.02 17.97 -6.73
CA SER A 108 -13.67 17.28 -7.99
C SER A 108 -12.78 16.02 -7.79
N ALA A 109 -12.24 15.78 -6.59
CA ALA A 109 -11.40 14.62 -6.26
C ALA A 109 -12.19 13.30 -6.13
N GLY A 110 -13.49 13.30 -6.44
CA GLY A 110 -14.43 12.20 -6.19
C GLY A 110 -14.11 10.84 -6.84
N LYS A 111 -13.05 10.74 -7.66
CA LYS A 111 -12.53 9.47 -8.22
C LYS A 111 -11.13 9.09 -7.77
N ALA A 112 -10.37 9.99 -7.12
CA ALA A 112 -8.98 9.72 -6.71
C ALA A 112 -8.86 8.56 -5.70
N TRP A 113 -9.90 8.36 -4.88
CA TRP A 113 -9.96 7.24 -3.94
C TRP A 113 -9.98 5.86 -4.62
N LEU A 114 -10.46 5.75 -5.88
CA LEU A 114 -10.40 4.49 -6.62
C LEU A 114 -8.96 4.03 -6.85
N ALA A 115 -8.00 4.96 -6.97
CA ALA A 115 -6.59 4.60 -7.14
C ALA A 115 -5.99 3.91 -5.90
N LEU A 116 -6.57 4.10 -4.71
CA LEU A 116 -6.18 3.32 -3.52
C LEU A 116 -6.86 1.96 -3.46
N VAL A 117 -8.07 1.84 -3.98
CA VAL A 117 -8.89 0.63 -3.90
C VAL A 117 -8.52 -0.38 -4.99
N ILE A 118 -8.05 0.07 -6.16
CA ILE A 118 -7.67 -0.83 -7.24
C ILE A 118 -6.29 -1.47 -6.95
N PRO A 119 -6.17 -2.81 -6.96
CA PRO A 119 -4.88 -3.49 -6.81
C PRO A 119 -3.95 -3.16 -7.98
N CYS A 120 -2.69 -2.86 -7.68
CA CYS A 120 -1.66 -2.76 -8.72
C CYS A 120 -1.17 -4.18 -9.11
N PRO A 121 -0.55 -4.36 -10.28
CA PRO A 121 -0.12 -5.67 -10.78
C PRO A 121 0.77 -6.46 -9.81
N VAL A 122 1.58 -5.79 -8.99
CA VAL A 122 2.41 -6.47 -8.00
C VAL A 122 1.64 -6.85 -6.74
N CYS A 123 0.65 -6.06 -6.32
CA CYS A 123 -0.27 -6.48 -5.26
C CYS A 123 -1.02 -7.75 -5.68
N LEU A 124 -1.41 -7.86 -6.96
CA LEU A 124 -1.98 -9.10 -7.49
C LEU A 124 -1.02 -10.27 -7.33
N LEU A 125 0.26 -10.10 -7.70
CA LEU A 125 1.28 -11.14 -7.51
C LEU A 125 1.46 -11.52 -6.02
N ALA A 126 1.50 -10.53 -5.12
CA ALA A 126 1.61 -10.79 -3.68
C ALA A 126 0.39 -11.55 -3.13
N ILE A 127 -0.82 -11.22 -3.62
CA ILE A 127 -2.05 -11.96 -3.29
C ILE A 127 -1.96 -13.38 -3.83
N SER A 128 -1.57 -13.57 -5.09
CA SER A 128 -1.42 -14.89 -5.71
C SER A 128 -0.38 -15.75 -4.96
N CYS A 129 0.79 -15.20 -4.61
CA CYS A 129 1.78 -15.91 -3.82
C CYS A 129 1.25 -16.28 -2.43
N SER A 130 0.49 -15.38 -1.80
CA SER A 130 -0.11 -15.64 -0.49
C SER A 130 -1.12 -16.78 -0.55
N LEU A 131 -1.98 -16.78 -1.58
CA LEU A 131 -2.96 -17.83 -1.83
C LEU A 131 -2.28 -19.16 -2.17
N ALA A 132 -1.22 -19.17 -2.98
CA ALA A 132 -0.46 -20.37 -3.31
C ALA A 132 0.15 -21.02 -2.07
N VAL A 133 0.78 -20.22 -1.19
CA VAL A 133 1.32 -20.71 0.09
C VAL A 133 0.20 -21.25 0.98
N LEU A 134 -0.94 -20.56 1.05
CA LEU A 134 -2.06 -20.97 1.88
C LEU A 134 -2.69 -22.30 1.40
N LEU A 135 -2.79 -22.51 0.08
CA LEU A 135 -3.24 -23.77 -0.53
C LEU A 135 -2.30 -24.92 -0.19
N VAL A 136 -0.99 -24.72 -0.35
CA VAL A 136 0.03 -25.75 -0.07
C VAL A 136 0.07 -26.10 1.41
N TYR A 137 -0.02 -25.09 2.29
CA TYR A 137 0.14 -25.28 3.73
C TYR A 137 -1.11 -25.86 4.40
N LEU A 138 -2.31 -25.37 4.06
CA LEU A 138 -3.55 -25.84 4.69
C LEU A 138 -4.02 -27.20 4.15
N GLN A 139 -3.49 -27.65 2.99
CA GLN A 139 -3.88 -28.90 2.32
C GLN A 139 -5.41 -29.11 2.32
N THR A 140 -6.15 -28.04 2.13
CA THR A 140 -7.60 -27.99 2.33
C THR A 140 -8.31 -27.68 1.03
N SER A 141 -9.64 -27.80 1.03
CA SER A 141 -10.46 -27.44 -0.13
C SER A 141 -10.25 -25.96 -0.50
N GLY A 142 -10.05 -25.67 -1.79
CA GLY A 142 -9.79 -24.32 -2.29
C GLY A 142 -10.84 -23.28 -1.84
N TRP A 143 -12.09 -23.70 -1.63
CA TRP A 143 -13.15 -22.83 -1.10
C TRP A 143 -12.85 -22.30 0.31
N LYS A 144 -12.26 -23.12 1.19
CA LYS A 144 -11.90 -22.70 2.55
C LYS A 144 -10.77 -21.67 2.52
N VAL A 145 -9.81 -21.83 1.60
CA VAL A 145 -8.74 -20.87 1.37
C VAL A 145 -9.29 -19.54 0.87
N ILE A 146 -10.21 -19.57 -0.10
CA ILE A 146 -10.88 -18.37 -0.62
C ILE A 146 -11.59 -17.63 0.49
N LEU A 147 -12.43 -18.32 1.27
CA LEU A 147 -13.18 -17.71 2.37
C LEU A 147 -12.27 -17.12 3.45
N LEU A 148 -11.20 -17.84 3.83
CA LEU A 148 -10.25 -17.36 4.84
C LEU A 148 -9.51 -16.11 4.36
N ALA A 149 -8.95 -16.16 3.15
CA ALA A 149 -8.23 -15.02 2.58
C ALA A 149 -9.14 -13.80 2.40
N TRP A 150 -10.37 -14.03 1.92
CA TRP A 150 -11.37 -12.98 1.78
C TRP A 150 -11.77 -12.38 3.14
N ALA A 151 -12.06 -13.21 4.14
CA ALA A 151 -12.45 -12.74 5.47
C ALA A 151 -11.35 -11.91 6.13
N LEU A 152 -10.09 -12.35 6.02
CA LEU A 152 -8.94 -11.60 6.53
C LEU A 152 -8.75 -10.27 5.79
N PHE A 153 -8.86 -10.28 4.46
CA PHE A 153 -8.69 -9.10 3.64
C PHE A 153 -9.79 -8.05 3.88
N ILE A 154 -11.06 -8.50 3.90
CA ILE A 154 -12.19 -7.62 4.18
C ILE A 154 -12.16 -7.14 5.63
N GLY A 155 -11.89 -8.01 6.59
CA GLY A 155 -11.82 -7.65 8.00
C GLY A 155 -10.79 -6.55 8.26
N THR A 156 -9.56 -6.72 7.77
CA THR A 156 -8.50 -5.71 7.91
C THR A 156 -8.83 -4.41 7.17
N GLY A 157 -9.43 -4.49 5.98
CA GLY A 157 -9.90 -3.32 5.23
C GLY A 157 -11.00 -2.54 5.95
N LEU A 158 -11.99 -3.23 6.53
CA LEU A 158 -13.09 -2.62 7.28
C LEU A 158 -12.61 -2.02 8.60
N ILE A 159 -11.72 -2.70 9.33
CA ILE A 159 -11.10 -2.16 10.55
C ILE A 159 -10.39 -0.85 10.21
N THR A 160 -9.57 -0.86 9.17
CA THR A 160 -8.85 0.34 8.73
C THR A 160 -9.83 1.44 8.31
N ALA A 161 -10.85 1.09 7.52
CA ALA A 161 -11.86 2.04 7.08
C ALA A 161 -12.62 2.65 8.27
N GLY A 162 -12.95 1.86 9.29
CA GLY A 162 -13.60 2.31 10.53
C GLY A 162 -12.70 3.26 11.33
N LEU A 163 -11.42 2.91 11.52
CA LEU A 163 -10.44 3.75 12.21
C LEU A 163 -10.30 5.13 11.54
N PHE A 164 -10.13 5.16 10.21
CA PHE A 164 -10.04 6.42 9.47
C PHE A 164 -11.38 7.16 9.39
N SER A 165 -12.50 6.45 9.41
CA SER A 165 -13.84 7.05 9.44
C SER A 165 -14.12 7.77 10.76
N ALA A 166 -13.59 7.25 11.88
CA ALA A 166 -13.75 7.83 13.22
C ALA A 166 -12.95 9.14 13.42
N LEU A 167 -11.92 9.39 12.61
CA LEU A 167 -11.15 10.63 12.70
C LEU A 167 -12.01 11.84 12.29
N LYS A 168 -12.02 12.92 13.08
CA LYS A 168 -12.75 14.17 12.76
C LYS A 168 -12.08 15.03 11.67
N ALA A 169 -11.12 14.49 10.93
CA ALA A 169 -10.43 15.20 9.85
C ALA A 169 -11.22 15.17 8.53
N HIS A 170 -10.98 16.19 7.69
CA HIS A 170 -11.57 16.29 6.36
C HIS A 170 -11.18 15.05 5.53
N PRO A 171 -12.13 14.41 4.80
CA PRO A 171 -11.87 13.18 4.06
C PRO A 171 -10.70 13.32 3.08
N ASP A 172 -10.53 14.48 2.44
CA ASP A 172 -9.45 14.71 1.47
C ASP A 172 -8.07 14.77 2.12
N LEU A 173 -7.96 15.30 3.36
CA LEU A 173 -6.71 15.29 4.10
C LEU A 173 -6.31 13.86 4.44
N ILE A 174 -7.26 13.06 4.96
CA ILE A 174 -7.03 11.65 5.26
C ILE A 174 -6.59 10.90 3.99
N LEU A 175 -7.26 11.15 2.87
CA LEU A 175 -6.91 10.54 1.59
C LEU A 175 -5.51 10.94 1.14
N GLY A 176 -5.16 12.22 1.15
CA GLY A 176 -3.84 12.68 0.72
C GLY A 176 -2.71 12.17 1.62
N PHE A 177 -2.89 12.18 2.94
CA PHE A 177 -1.90 11.60 3.87
C PHE A 177 -1.75 10.09 3.71
N SER A 178 -2.86 9.37 3.50
CA SER A 178 -2.77 7.93 3.23
C SER A 178 -2.08 7.62 1.91
N MET A 179 -2.32 8.41 0.85
CA MET A 179 -1.61 8.28 -0.43
C MET A 179 -0.10 8.51 -0.27
N MET A 180 0.30 9.57 0.42
CA MET A 180 1.71 9.86 0.68
C MET A 180 2.36 8.82 1.59
N GLY A 181 1.67 8.38 2.64
CA GLY A 181 2.18 7.37 3.57
C GLY A 181 2.38 6.02 2.90
N VAL A 182 1.42 5.57 2.10
CA VAL A 182 1.54 4.33 1.31
C VAL A 182 2.65 4.45 0.27
N ALA A 183 2.76 5.59 -0.41
CA ALA A 183 3.84 5.82 -1.37
C ALA A 183 5.22 5.75 -0.70
N ALA A 184 5.39 6.42 0.43
CA ALA A 184 6.64 6.42 1.17
C ALA A 184 6.99 5.05 1.74
N TYR A 185 6.01 4.32 2.29
CA TYR A 185 6.19 2.93 2.72
C TYR A 185 6.64 2.04 1.55
N THR A 186 6.01 2.21 0.39
CA THR A 186 6.33 1.41 -0.81
C THR A 186 7.73 1.72 -1.31
N LEU A 187 8.09 2.99 -1.46
CA LEU A 187 9.44 3.41 -1.87
C LEU A 187 10.48 2.95 -0.84
N GLY A 188 10.24 3.19 0.44
CA GLY A 188 11.12 2.76 1.52
C GLY A 188 11.36 1.26 1.50
N SER A 189 10.31 0.45 1.35
CA SER A 189 10.42 -1.01 1.27
C SER A 189 11.23 -1.47 0.05
N LEU A 190 11.09 -0.78 -1.09
CA LEU A 190 11.84 -1.08 -2.32
C LEU A 190 13.33 -0.73 -2.21
N PHE A 191 13.69 0.36 -1.52
CA PHE A 191 15.10 0.73 -1.31
C PHE A 191 15.76 -0.09 -0.19
N LEU A 192 15.01 -0.40 0.88
CA LEU A 192 15.52 -1.17 2.02
C LEU A 192 15.68 -2.66 1.69
N GLY A 193 14.83 -3.24 0.83
CA GLY A 193 14.88 -4.66 0.48
C GLY A 193 16.25 -5.11 -0.06
N PRO A 194 16.71 -4.57 -1.21
CA PRO A 194 18.02 -4.90 -1.78
C PRO A 194 19.17 -4.59 -0.81
N SER A 195 19.11 -3.46 -0.11
CA SER A 195 20.13 -3.05 0.86
C SER A 195 20.27 -4.05 2.03
N LEU A 196 19.16 -4.66 2.47
CA LEU A 196 19.16 -5.69 3.52
C LEU A 196 19.65 -7.05 2.99
N GLU A 197 19.38 -7.39 1.74
CA GLU A 197 19.94 -8.59 1.11
C GLU A 197 21.45 -8.48 0.92
N ASP A 198 21.92 -7.31 0.48
CA ASP A 198 23.34 -7.01 0.36
C ASP A 198 24.02 -6.99 1.74
N ALA A 199 23.40 -6.40 2.77
CA ALA A 199 23.90 -6.46 4.14
C ALA A 199 23.98 -7.91 4.67
N ARG A 200 22.97 -8.75 4.39
CA ARG A 200 23.00 -10.19 4.73
C ARG A 200 24.06 -10.95 3.92
N ARG A 201 24.34 -10.53 2.69
CA ARG A 201 25.40 -11.10 1.85
C ARG A 201 26.77 -10.76 2.41
N VAL A 202 27.00 -9.49 2.75
CA VAL A 202 28.24 -9.02 3.40
C VAL A 202 28.44 -9.71 4.75
N PHE A 203 27.41 -9.76 5.60
CA PHE A 203 27.48 -10.45 6.89
C PHE A 203 27.80 -11.94 6.72
N ARG A 204 27.25 -12.60 5.70
CA ARG A 204 27.54 -14.01 5.39
C ARG A 204 28.97 -14.23 4.93
N ILE A 205 29.55 -13.30 4.18
CA ILE A 205 30.95 -13.39 3.74
C ILE A 205 31.90 -13.14 4.91
N VAL A 206 31.58 -12.17 5.77
CA VAL A 206 32.32 -11.92 7.02
C VAL A 206 32.22 -13.12 7.96
N SER A 207 31.03 -13.72 8.12
CA SER A 207 30.83 -14.90 8.97
C SER A 207 31.44 -16.19 8.39
N THR A 208 31.81 -16.21 7.10
CA THR A 208 32.53 -17.32 6.46
C THR A 208 34.04 -17.06 6.32
N GLY A 209 34.56 -15.99 6.92
CA GLY A 209 35.99 -15.80 7.11
C GLY A 209 36.78 -15.36 5.88
N ARG A 210 36.15 -14.71 4.89
CA ARG A 210 36.89 -14.03 3.81
C ARG A 210 36.91 -12.53 4.05
N GLU A 211 38.12 -11.95 4.05
CA GLU A 211 38.30 -10.51 4.17
C GLU A 211 37.54 -9.77 3.06
N LEU A 212 36.62 -8.89 3.46
CA LEU A 212 36.01 -7.94 2.53
C LEU A 212 36.59 -6.55 2.77
N SER A 213 37.25 -6.06 1.73
CA SER A 213 37.50 -4.66 1.46
C SER A 213 36.30 -3.79 1.83
N ALA A 214 36.60 -2.76 2.64
CA ALA A 214 35.66 -1.84 3.26
C ALA A 214 34.68 -1.21 2.26
N PHE A 215 33.44 -1.70 2.28
CA PHE A 215 32.31 -1.02 1.65
C PHE A 215 32.08 0.31 2.38
N THR A 216 31.96 1.41 1.63
CA THR A 216 31.97 2.80 2.12
C THR A 216 30.68 3.18 2.88
N LEU A 217 30.42 2.48 3.99
CA LEU A 217 29.25 2.61 4.86
C LEU A 217 29.12 4.02 5.48
N GLY A 218 30.26 4.73 5.64
CA GLY A 218 30.32 6.04 6.28
C GLY A 218 29.67 7.18 5.50
N LYS A 219 29.50 7.06 4.16
CA LYS A 219 28.97 8.17 3.33
C LYS A 219 27.48 8.06 3.00
N THR A 220 26.93 6.84 2.91
CA THR A 220 25.51 6.60 2.55
C THR A 220 24.58 6.56 3.77
N LEU A 221 25.08 6.12 4.93
CA LEU A 221 24.31 6.07 6.18
C LEU A 221 23.80 7.45 6.65
N PRO A 222 24.60 8.53 6.69
CA PRO A 222 24.09 9.85 7.10
C PRO A 222 23.05 10.41 6.14
N VAL A 223 23.14 10.11 4.84
CA VAL A 223 22.15 10.56 3.83
C VAL A 223 20.80 9.87 4.04
N LEU A 224 20.80 8.57 4.33
CA LEU A 224 19.57 7.82 4.62
C LEU A 224 18.94 8.24 5.95
N ILE A 225 19.75 8.50 6.97
CA ILE A 225 19.28 9.03 8.26
C ILE A 225 18.71 10.45 8.08
N ALA A 226 19.38 11.32 7.33
CA ALA A 226 18.89 12.66 7.03
C ALA A 226 17.59 12.64 6.22
N ALA A 227 17.47 11.77 5.21
CA ALA A 227 16.25 11.58 4.44
C ALA A 227 15.10 11.03 5.31
N GLY A 228 15.39 10.06 6.18
CA GLY A 228 14.43 9.51 7.14
C GLY A 228 13.95 10.55 8.16
N LEU A 229 14.86 11.34 8.74
CA LEU A 229 14.53 12.40 9.69
C LEU A 229 13.77 13.55 9.02
N ALA A 230 14.12 13.93 7.79
CA ALA A 230 13.38 14.93 7.03
C ALA A 230 11.97 14.45 6.70
N PHE A 231 11.82 13.17 6.33
CA PHE A 231 10.52 12.56 6.05
C PHE A 231 9.65 12.46 7.30
N PHE A 232 10.17 11.90 8.40
CA PHE A 232 9.43 11.79 9.66
C PHE A 232 9.18 13.15 10.32
N GLY A 233 10.14 14.08 10.25
CA GLY A 233 9.97 15.44 10.75
C GLY A 233 8.92 16.23 9.97
N GLY A 234 8.91 16.08 8.64
CA GLY A 234 7.86 16.63 7.77
C GLY A 234 6.50 16.01 8.04
N PHE A 235 6.44 14.69 8.21
CA PHE A 235 5.22 13.95 8.52
C PHE A 235 4.64 14.35 9.88
N ILE A 236 5.47 14.45 10.93
CA ILE A 236 5.04 14.85 12.27
C ILE A 236 4.57 16.31 12.28
N ARG A 237 5.29 17.24 11.62
CA ARG A 237 4.83 18.65 11.51
C ARG A 237 3.53 18.77 10.74
N ALA A 238 3.39 18.06 9.63
CA ALA A 238 2.17 18.07 8.82
C ALA A 238 0.99 17.47 9.60
N PHE A 239 1.22 16.39 10.34
CA PHE A 239 0.22 15.74 11.17
C PHE A 239 -0.15 16.57 12.42
N SER A 240 0.81 17.24 13.06
CA SER A 240 0.56 18.12 14.20
C SER A 240 -0.17 19.40 13.81
N ALA A 241 0.13 19.96 12.63
CA ALA A 241 -0.58 21.11 12.08
C ALA A 241 -2.06 20.80 11.80
N VAL A 242 -2.35 19.58 11.32
CA VAL A 242 -3.72 19.09 11.11
C VAL A 242 -4.44 18.82 12.43
N ARG A 243 -3.74 18.32 13.46
CA ARG A 243 -4.30 18.07 14.79
C ARG A 243 -4.66 19.35 15.55
N GLN A 244 -3.97 20.45 15.28
CA GLN A 244 -4.18 21.73 15.96
C GLN A 244 -5.21 22.66 15.28
N GLY A 245 -5.84 22.24 14.18
CA GLY A 245 -6.98 22.95 13.60
C GLY A 245 -6.69 24.41 13.20
N LEU A 246 -5.43 24.77 12.90
CA LEU A 246 -5.11 26.14 12.58
C LEU A 246 -5.46 26.47 11.12
N PRO A 247 -6.09 27.64 10.89
CA PRO A 247 -6.53 28.08 9.58
C PRO A 247 -5.30 28.31 8.71
N VAL A 248 -5.28 27.71 7.52
CA VAL A 248 -4.28 28.03 6.51
C VAL A 248 -4.30 29.53 6.29
N GLN A 249 -3.17 30.13 6.64
CA GLN A 249 -2.87 31.54 6.70
C GLN A 249 -3.25 32.22 5.37
N LYS A 250 -4.20 33.15 5.45
CA LYS A 250 -4.60 34.08 4.40
C LYS A 250 -3.42 35.02 4.12
N SER A 251 -2.48 34.64 3.25
CA SER A 251 -1.39 35.53 2.83
C SER A 251 -1.88 36.51 1.77
N ARG A 252 -2.16 37.73 2.25
CA ARG A 252 -2.17 39.05 1.60
C ARG A 252 -3.01 39.28 0.33
N LYS A 253 -4.12 39.98 0.56
CA LYS A 253 -4.53 41.12 -0.28
C LYS A 253 -3.44 42.20 -0.26
N GLY A 254 -3.19 42.82 -1.42
CA GLY A 254 -2.95 44.26 -1.54
C GLY A 254 -1.50 44.74 -1.64
N VAL A 255 -1.03 44.92 -2.87
CA VAL A 255 -0.38 46.14 -3.40
C VAL A 255 -0.84 46.16 -4.87
N GLY A 256 -1.60 47.12 -5.42
CA GLY A 256 -1.71 48.53 -5.09
C GLY A 256 -0.95 49.33 -6.15
N LEU A 257 -1.51 49.41 -7.36
CA LEU A 257 -1.55 50.55 -8.30
C LEU A 257 -2.09 50.06 -9.66
#